data_AF-A0A1Z9C511-F1
#
_entry.id   AF-A0A1Z9C511-F1
#
_cell.length_a   1.000
_cell.length_b   1.000
_cell.length_c   1.000
_cell.angle_alpha   90.00
_cell.angle_beta   90.00
_cell.angle_gamma   90.00
#
_symmetry.space_group_name_H-M   'P 1'
#
loop_
_entity.id
_entity.type
_entity.pdbx_description
1 polymer ?
#
loop_
_entity_poly.entity_id
_entity_poly.type
_entity_poly.pdbx_seq_one_letter_code
_entity_poly.pdbx_strand_id
1 'polypeptide(L)'
;MAKTIDFPSILPIFPLPKAILLPGSRLPLHIFEPRYLTMIEDCLKTPNRLIGMIQPTSVEGRLQSIGCAGKLTQFSETEDGRYMITLSGISRYRIESEVEGFTPYRRFNVSWDSFEKDRDVPDPDKNFDRDEFFGLLEKFLEGEGLSTDWETLQQADSELLINSLSMMLDFDSEDKQALLEAPSLQTRRETLTTLFEFSLRGGSDDEVLQ
;
A
#
# COMPACT_ATOMS: atom_id res chain seq x y z
N MET A 1 8.74 22.50 -13.74
CA MET A 1 7.36 22.23 -14.22
C MET A 1 6.99 20.84 -13.73
N ALA A 2 6.02 20.72 -12.82
CA ALA A 2 5.51 19.42 -12.42
C ALA A 2 4.92 18.75 -13.68
N LYS A 3 5.49 17.63 -14.11
CA LYS A 3 4.89 16.82 -15.18
C LYS A 3 3.52 16.39 -14.68
N THR A 4 2.46 16.92 -15.28
CA THR A 4 1.09 16.43 -15.10
C THR A 4 1.13 14.92 -15.36
N ILE A 5 0.81 14.13 -14.34
CA ILE A 5 0.75 12.68 -14.51
C ILE A 5 -0.49 12.40 -15.36
N ASP A 6 -0.28 11.74 -16.50
CA ASP A 6 -1.36 11.23 -17.31
C ASP A 6 -1.92 9.96 -16.66
N PHE A 7 -3.22 9.93 -16.40
CA PHE A 7 -3.92 8.84 -15.73
C PHE A 7 -4.55 7.94 -16.80
N PRO A 8 -3.90 6.81 -17.15
CA PRO A 8 -4.38 5.96 -18.23
C PRO A 8 -5.67 5.26 -17.84
N SER A 9 -6.50 4.93 -18.83
CA SER A 9 -7.69 4.09 -18.64
C SER A 9 -7.36 2.62 -18.45
N ILE A 10 -6.14 2.18 -18.82
CA ILE A 10 -5.66 0.81 -18.67
C ILE A 10 -4.38 0.79 -17.86
N LEU A 11 -4.32 -0.06 -16.82
CA LEU A 11 -3.11 -0.31 -16.04
C LEU A 11 -2.65 -1.76 -16.17
N PRO A 12 -1.34 -2.01 -16.28
CA PRO A 12 -0.78 -3.30 -15.90
C PRO A 12 -0.92 -3.50 -14.40
N ILE A 13 -1.35 -4.68 -13.98
CA ILE A 13 -1.67 -4.96 -12.57
C ILE A 13 -0.67 -5.94 -12.00
N PHE A 14 -0.08 -5.57 -10.86
CA PHE A 14 0.83 -6.37 -10.05
C PHE A 14 0.12 -6.81 -8.76
N PRO A 15 -0.42 -8.04 -8.71
CA PRO A 15 -1.02 -8.59 -7.51
C PRO A 15 0.04 -8.95 -6.47
N LEU A 16 -0.10 -8.45 -5.25
CA LEU A 16 0.80 -8.79 -4.14
C LEU A 16 -0.01 -9.01 -2.85
N PRO A 17 -0.08 -10.24 -2.31
CA PRO A 17 -0.79 -10.51 -1.06
C PRO A 17 -0.11 -9.81 0.12
N LYS A 18 -0.91 -9.39 1.11
CA LYS A 18 -0.49 -8.72 2.36
C LYS A 18 0.30 -7.41 2.18
N ALA A 19 0.41 -6.89 0.95
CA ALA A 19 1.12 -5.66 0.67
C ALA A 19 0.20 -4.65 -0.01
N ILE A 20 0.25 -3.42 0.47
CA ILE A 20 -0.47 -2.28 -0.08
C ILE A 20 0.51 -1.16 -0.40
N LEU A 21 0.14 -0.33 -1.38
CA LEU A 21 0.78 0.95 -1.65
C LEU A 21 -0.24 2.04 -1.34
N LEU A 22 0.19 3.11 -0.67
CA LEU A 22 -0.64 4.27 -0.38
C LEU A 22 -0.17 5.48 -1.21
N PRO A 23 -1.07 6.40 -1.60
CA PRO A 23 -0.67 7.69 -2.18
C PRO A 23 0.35 8.41 -1.29
N GLY A 24 1.35 9.03 -1.89
CA GLY A 24 2.43 9.73 -1.17
C GLY A 24 3.52 8.82 -0.60
N SER A 25 3.26 7.52 -0.44
CA SER A 25 4.22 6.56 0.10
C SER A 25 5.14 5.95 -0.97
N ARG A 26 6.20 5.26 -0.50
CA ARG A 26 7.11 4.52 -1.36
C ARG A 26 7.11 3.03 -1.00
N LEU A 27 7.13 2.19 -2.03
CA LEU A 27 7.22 0.74 -1.87
C LEU A 27 8.39 0.21 -2.71
N PRO A 28 9.50 -0.18 -2.06
CA PRO A 28 10.57 -0.92 -2.74
C PRO A 28 10.13 -2.36 -3.00
N LEU A 29 10.43 -2.90 -4.18
CA LEU A 29 10.10 -4.26 -4.57
C LEU A 29 11.28 -4.94 -5.26
N HIS A 30 11.41 -6.23 -5.00
CA HIS A 30 12.33 -7.11 -5.71
C HIS A 30 11.54 -7.98 -6.69
N ILE A 31 11.73 -7.73 -7.98
CA ILE A 31 11.00 -8.40 -9.06
C ILE A 31 11.89 -9.47 -9.67
N PHE A 32 11.42 -10.71 -9.65
CA PHE A 32 12.14 -11.87 -10.17
C PHE A 32 11.29 -12.77 -11.07
N GLU A 33 9.95 -12.69 -10.97
CA GLU A 33 9.08 -13.49 -11.84
C GLU A 33 9.12 -12.95 -13.29
N PRO A 34 9.34 -13.81 -14.31
CA PRO A 34 9.50 -13.38 -15.70
C PRO A 34 8.39 -12.48 -16.23
N ARG A 35 7.12 -12.79 -15.92
CA ARG A 35 5.96 -11.97 -16.33
C ARG A 35 6.02 -10.54 -15.80
N TYR A 36 6.55 -10.35 -14.60
CA TYR A 36 6.65 -9.04 -13.98
C TYR A 36 7.92 -8.31 -14.40
N LEU A 37 9.00 -9.02 -14.73
CA LEU A 37 10.14 -8.40 -15.43
C LEU A 37 9.68 -7.74 -16.74
N THR A 38 8.93 -8.48 -17.58
CA THR A 38 8.34 -7.93 -18.81
C THR A 38 7.39 -6.76 -18.51
N MET A 39 6.58 -6.82 -17.44
CA MET A 39 5.73 -5.70 -17.04
C MET A 39 6.53 -4.43 -16.75
N ILE A 40 7.65 -4.55 -16.03
CA ILE A 40 8.51 -3.40 -15.70
C ILE A 40 9.19 -2.86 -16.95
N GLU A 41 9.70 -3.70 -17.83
CA GLU A 41 10.25 -3.28 -19.13
C GLU A 41 9.23 -2.52 -19.98
N ASP A 42 7.99 -3.01 -20.05
CA ASP A 42 6.92 -2.36 -20.81
C ASP A 42 6.47 -1.05 -20.15
N CYS A 43 6.40 -1.01 -18.81
CA CYS A 43 6.14 0.20 -18.04
C CYS A 43 7.19 1.29 -18.28
N LEU A 44 8.47 0.93 -18.37
CA LEU A 44 9.56 1.88 -18.64
C LEU A 44 9.45 2.55 -20.02
N LYS A 45 8.81 1.88 -20.98
CA LYS A 45 8.55 2.39 -22.34
C LYS A 45 7.37 3.37 -22.38
N THR A 46 6.54 3.46 -21.34
CA THR A 46 5.42 4.41 -21.28
C THR A 46 5.86 5.77 -20.70
N PRO A 47 5.20 6.88 -21.09
CA PRO A 47 5.52 8.19 -20.54
C PRO A 47 5.11 8.36 -19.07
N ASN A 48 4.04 7.68 -18.63
CA ASN A 48 3.51 7.79 -17.27
C ASN A 48 4.25 6.89 -16.26
N ARG A 49 4.79 5.75 -16.71
CA ARG A 49 5.47 4.74 -15.91
C ARG A 49 4.65 4.25 -14.71
N LEU A 50 3.35 4.07 -14.91
CA LEU A 50 2.41 3.61 -13.88
C LEU A 50 2.15 2.11 -13.99
N ILE A 51 2.13 1.45 -12.83
CA ILE A 51 1.57 0.11 -12.66
C ILE A 51 0.57 0.13 -11.49
N GLY A 52 -0.40 -0.77 -11.49
CA GLY A 52 -1.38 -0.91 -10.41
C GLY A 52 -0.96 -1.97 -9.40
N MET A 53 -0.70 -1.57 -8.15
CA MET A 53 -0.57 -2.50 -7.03
C MET A 53 -1.95 -2.85 -6.49
N ILE A 54 -2.22 -4.14 -6.30
CA ILE A 54 -3.51 -4.61 -5.76
C ILE A 54 -3.35 -5.89 -4.97
N GLN A 55 -4.19 -6.08 -3.96
CA GLN A 55 -4.23 -7.35 -3.24
C GLN A 55 -5.09 -8.37 -3.99
N PRO A 56 -4.69 -9.66 -4.05
CA PRO A 56 -5.60 -10.74 -4.41
C PRO A 56 -6.67 -10.91 -3.32
N THR A 57 -7.79 -11.54 -3.66
CA THR A 57 -8.76 -12.00 -2.64
C THR A 57 -8.42 -13.42 -2.18
N SER A 58 -9.17 -13.96 -1.22
CA SER A 58 -9.08 -15.35 -0.79
C SER A 58 -9.46 -16.36 -1.90
N VAL A 59 -10.14 -15.90 -2.95
CA VAL A 59 -10.50 -16.73 -4.10
C VAL A 59 -9.38 -16.65 -5.14
N GLU A 60 -8.80 -17.79 -5.48
CA GLU A 60 -7.68 -17.89 -6.43
C GLU A 60 -7.98 -17.15 -7.75
N GLY A 61 -7.02 -16.34 -8.19
CA GLY A 61 -7.12 -15.56 -9.42
C GLY A 61 -8.01 -14.32 -9.35
N ARG A 62 -8.77 -14.10 -8.27
CA ARG A 62 -9.54 -12.87 -8.06
C ARG A 62 -8.71 -11.80 -7.37
N LEU A 63 -9.00 -10.55 -7.72
CA LEU A 63 -8.34 -9.37 -7.18
C LEU A 63 -9.35 -8.56 -6.37
N GLN A 64 -8.86 -7.81 -5.38
CA GLN A 64 -9.66 -6.79 -4.73
C GLN A 64 -10.13 -5.74 -5.75
N SER A 65 -11.18 -5.01 -5.41
CA SER A 65 -11.75 -4.02 -6.34
C SER A 65 -10.93 -2.73 -6.39
N ILE A 66 -10.21 -2.39 -5.33
CA ILE A 66 -9.43 -1.16 -5.19
C ILE A 66 -7.96 -1.50 -5.02
N GLY A 67 -7.12 -0.83 -5.82
CA GLY A 67 -5.67 -0.85 -5.72
C GLY A 67 -5.09 0.56 -5.65
N CYS A 68 -3.77 0.68 -5.63
CA CYS A 68 -3.07 1.95 -5.73
C CYS A 68 -2.08 1.94 -6.90
N ALA A 69 -2.15 2.95 -7.75
CA ALA A 69 -1.23 3.13 -8.85
C ALA A 69 0.11 3.64 -8.33
N GLY A 70 1.16 2.90 -8.61
CA GLY A 70 2.54 3.25 -8.30
C GLY A 70 3.27 3.73 -9.55
N LYS A 71 3.94 4.88 -9.43
CA LYS A 71 4.88 5.33 -10.45
C LYS A 71 6.24 4.72 -10.19
N LEU A 72 6.81 4.12 -11.22
CA LEU A 72 8.18 3.63 -11.19
C LEU A 72 9.15 4.82 -11.13
N THR A 73 9.75 5.02 -9.95
CA THR A 73 10.61 6.17 -9.64
C THR A 73 12.09 5.80 -9.50
N GLN A 74 12.38 4.56 -9.15
CA GLN A 74 13.73 4.01 -9.15
C GLN A 74 13.72 2.62 -9.78
N PHE A 75 14.78 2.31 -10.50
CA PHE A 75 14.97 1.05 -11.20
C PHE A 75 16.47 0.73 -11.23
N SER A 76 16.82 -0.49 -10.89
CA SER A 76 18.16 -1.05 -11.07
C SER A 76 18.05 -2.55 -11.36
N GLU A 77 18.86 -3.01 -12.30
CA GLU A 77 19.03 -4.42 -12.62
C GLU A 77 20.18 -5.03 -11.81
N THR A 78 19.97 -6.22 -11.27
CA THR A 78 20.98 -7.00 -10.54
C THR A 78 21.74 -7.93 -11.48
N GLU A 79 22.92 -8.39 -11.06
CA GLU A 79 23.77 -9.27 -11.88
C GLU A 79 23.12 -10.63 -12.22
N ASP A 80 22.13 -11.05 -11.43
CA ASP A 80 21.35 -12.27 -11.66
C ASP A 80 20.07 -12.06 -12.48
N GLY A 81 19.90 -10.89 -13.10
CA GLY A 81 18.79 -10.59 -14.02
C GLY A 81 17.46 -10.28 -13.32
N ARG A 82 17.50 -9.86 -12.05
CA ARG A 82 16.31 -9.40 -11.30
C ARG A 82 16.28 -7.88 -11.27
N TYR A 83 15.12 -7.31 -10.95
CA TYR A 83 14.97 -5.87 -10.82
C TYR A 83 14.69 -5.47 -9.37
N MET A 84 15.42 -4.47 -8.92
CA MET A 84 15.07 -3.69 -7.73
C MET A 84 14.38 -2.41 -8.20
N ILE A 85 13.14 -2.22 -7.78
CA ILE A 85 12.35 -1.04 -8.15
C ILE A 85 11.84 -0.31 -6.91
N THR A 86 11.55 0.98 -7.05
CA THR A 86 10.75 1.71 -6.07
C THR A 86 9.55 2.35 -6.76
N LEU A 87 8.36 1.99 -6.28
CA LEU A 87 7.10 2.62 -6.66
C LEU A 87 6.83 3.79 -5.71
N SER A 88 6.48 4.95 -6.26
CA SER A 88 5.87 6.05 -5.50
C SER A 88 4.36 6.02 -5.73
N GLY A 89 3.58 5.90 -4.66
CA GLY A 89 2.12 5.85 -4.73
C GLY A 89 1.54 7.16 -5.21
N ILE A 90 0.67 7.09 -6.23
CA ILE A 90 0.11 8.26 -6.89
C ILE A 90 -1.36 8.47 -6.53
N SER A 91 -2.17 7.43 -6.68
CA SER A 91 -3.62 7.52 -6.51
C SER A 91 -4.19 6.12 -6.41
N ARG A 92 -5.24 5.94 -5.62
CA ARG A 92 -6.07 4.74 -5.71
C ARG A 92 -6.85 4.73 -7.02
N TYR A 93 -7.24 3.53 -7.41
CA TYR A 93 -8.06 3.26 -8.57
C TYR A 93 -8.97 2.06 -8.30
N ARG A 94 -10.04 1.94 -9.07
CA ARG A 94 -10.93 0.78 -9.09
C ARG A 94 -10.72 -0.01 -10.36
N ILE A 95 -10.58 -1.33 -10.26
CA ILE A 95 -10.61 -2.20 -11.46
C ILE A 95 -12.04 -2.35 -11.98
N GLU A 96 -12.20 -2.35 -13.31
CA GLU A 96 -13.50 -2.53 -13.95
C GLU A 96 -13.58 -3.86 -14.70
N SER A 97 -12.81 -3.99 -15.79
CA SER A 97 -12.81 -5.18 -16.64
C SER A 97 -11.38 -5.55 -17.02
N GLU A 98 -11.11 -6.85 -17.07
CA GLU A 98 -9.83 -7.36 -17.53
C GLU A 98 -9.69 -7.16 -19.05
N VAL A 99 -8.53 -6.68 -19.47
CA VAL A 99 -8.19 -6.48 -20.88
C VAL A 99 -7.49 -7.73 -21.38
N GLU A 100 -8.17 -8.49 -22.22
CA GLU A 100 -7.59 -9.64 -22.89
C GLU A 100 -6.39 -9.24 -23.77
N GLY A 101 -5.41 -10.14 -23.91
CA GLY A 101 -4.25 -9.92 -24.75
C GLY A 101 -3.14 -10.92 -24.53
N PHE A 102 -2.02 -10.71 -25.23
CA PHE A 102 -0.87 -11.61 -25.24
C PHE A 102 0.23 -11.21 -24.23
N THR A 103 -0.04 -10.23 -23.36
CA THR A 103 0.92 -9.86 -22.30
C THR A 103 0.99 -10.98 -21.26
N PRO A 104 2.17 -11.30 -20.72
CA PRO A 104 2.32 -12.36 -19.71
C PRO A 104 1.78 -11.95 -18.33
N TYR A 105 1.36 -10.70 -18.19
CA TYR A 105 0.75 -10.11 -17.00
C TYR A 105 -0.64 -9.57 -17.31
N ARG A 106 -1.45 -9.44 -16.25
CA ARG A 106 -2.84 -8.98 -16.35
C ARG A 106 -2.91 -7.47 -16.50
N ARG A 107 -3.90 -7.01 -17.25
CA ARG A 107 -4.18 -5.59 -17.47
C ARG A 107 -5.67 -5.35 -17.27
N PHE A 108 -6.03 -4.20 -16.74
CA PHE A 108 -7.41 -3.88 -16.45
C PHE A 108 -7.75 -2.48 -16.94
N ASN A 109 -8.98 -2.32 -17.44
CA ASN A 109 -9.62 -1.02 -17.46
C ASN A 109 -9.82 -0.57 -16.01
N VAL A 110 -9.50 0.68 -15.72
CA VAL A 110 -9.58 1.25 -14.37
C VAL A 110 -10.32 2.58 -14.36
N SER A 111 -11.05 2.82 -13.29
CA SER A 111 -11.63 4.12 -12.97
C SER A 111 -10.84 4.80 -11.84
N TRP A 112 -10.66 6.11 -11.99
CA TRP A 112 -10.04 6.98 -10.99
C TRP A 112 -11.09 7.77 -10.20
N ASP A 113 -12.37 7.56 -10.51
CA ASP A 113 -13.46 8.31 -9.91
C ASP A 113 -13.53 8.01 -8.42
N SER A 114 -13.88 9.03 -7.62
CA SER A 114 -13.90 8.98 -6.15
C SER A 114 -12.52 8.98 -5.47
N PHE A 115 -11.43 9.02 -6.24
CA PHE A 115 -10.05 9.06 -5.72
C PHE A 115 -9.30 10.34 -6.14
N GLU A 116 -10.00 11.38 -6.58
CA GLU A 116 -9.40 12.63 -7.04
C GLU A 116 -8.57 13.29 -5.92
N LYS A 117 -9.04 13.17 -4.67
CA LYS A 117 -8.37 13.71 -3.48
C LYS A 117 -7.03 13.05 -3.16
N ASP A 118 -6.75 11.85 -3.68
CA ASP A 118 -5.47 11.19 -3.46
C ASP A 118 -4.29 11.95 -4.11
N ARG A 119 -4.60 12.88 -5.01
CA ARG A 119 -3.64 13.71 -5.76
C ARG A 119 -3.40 15.06 -5.09
N ASP A 120 -4.21 15.38 -4.08
CA ASP A 120 -4.10 16.61 -3.30
C ASP A 120 -3.28 16.35 -2.03
N VAL A 121 -2.90 17.43 -1.35
CA VAL A 121 -2.36 17.30 0.01
C VAL A 121 -3.50 16.86 0.92
N PRO A 122 -3.35 15.76 1.69
CA PRO A 122 -4.41 15.30 2.58
C PRO A 122 -4.80 16.36 3.60
N ASP A 123 -6.09 16.40 3.92
CA ASP A 123 -6.58 17.23 5.02
C ASP A 123 -5.91 16.78 6.33
N PRO A 124 -5.40 17.72 7.14
CA PRO A 124 -4.76 17.37 8.40
C PRO A 124 -5.78 16.72 9.35
N ASP A 125 -5.39 15.63 10.01
CA ASP A 125 -6.18 15.03 11.08
C ASP A 125 -6.10 15.91 12.33
N LYS A 126 -7.13 16.74 12.53
CA LYS A 126 -7.22 17.69 13.65
C LYS A 126 -7.44 17.00 15.00
N ASN A 127 -7.88 15.74 14.99
CA ASN A 127 -8.21 14.98 16.19
C ASN A 127 -7.10 13.97 16.54
N PHE A 128 -5.94 14.06 15.90
CA PHE A 128 -4.86 13.14 16.14
C PHE A 128 -4.14 13.45 17.46
N ASP A 129 -4.55 12.77 18.54
CA ASP A 129 -3.76 12.67 19.76
C ASP A 129 -2.58 11.72 19.52
N ARG A 130 -1.39 12.30 19.31
CA ARG A 130 -0.17 11.53 19.05
C ARG A 130 0.30 10.80 20.28
N ASP A 131 0.19 11.39 21.47
CA ASP A 131 0.70 10.80 22.70
C ASP A 131 -0.09 9.52 23.05
N GLU A 132 -1.42 9.58 22.95
CA GLU A 132 -2.28 8.41 23.12
C GLU A 132 -1.99 7.31 22.08
N PHE A 133 -1.86 7.70 20.81
CA PHE A 133 -1.55 6.77 19.73
C PHE A 133 -0.19 6.08 19.92
N PHE A 134 0.84 6.82 20.30
CA PHE A 134 2.17 6.26 20.56
C PHE A 134 2.14 5.31 21.75
N GLY A 135 1.38 5.62 22.81
CA GLY A 135 1.21 4.71 23.94
C GLY A 135 0.51 3.39 23.59
N LEU A 136 -0.39 3.39 22.61
CA LEU A 136 -0.99 2.16 22.05
C LEU A 136 -0.02 1.42 21.12
N LEU A 137 0.67 2.15 20.25
CA LEU A 137 1.65 1.60 19.32
C LEU A 137 2.79 0.91 20.08
N GLU A 138 3.30 1.50 21.15
CA GLU A 138 4.35 0.91 22.00
C GLU A 138 3.95 -0.45 22.54
N LYS A 139 2.77 -0.54 23.17
CA LYS A 139 2.23 -1.80 23.69
C LYS A 139 2.04 -2.83 22.58
N PHE A 140 1.53 -2.41 21.43
CA PHE A 140 1.33 -3.30 20.28
C PHE A 140 2.69 -3.87 19.80
N LEU A 141 3.69 -3.02 19.59
CA LEU A 141 5.01 -3.46 19.12
C LEU A 141 5.74 -4.33 20.13
N GLU A 142 5.59 -4.06 21.43
CA GLU A 142 6.08 -4.94 22.49
C GLU A 142 5.44 -6.33 22.43
N GLY A 143 4.12 -6.40 22.22
CA GLY A 143 3.38 -7.65 22.06
C GLY A 143 3.83 -8.47 20.84
N GLU A 144 4.18 -7.79 19.75
CA GLU A 144 4.72 -8.40 18.52
C GLU A 144 6.23 -8.70 18.60
N GLY A 145 6.91 -8.35 19.69
CA GLY A 145 8.36 -8.52 19.85
C GLY A 145 9.20 -7.69 18.89
N LEU A 146 8.66 -6.57 18.39
CA LEU A 146 9.29 -5.70 17.41
C LEU A 146 10.12 -4.59 18.09
N SER A 147 11.34 -4.39 17.63
CA SER A 147 12.17 -3.26 18.03
C SER A 147 11.95 -2.07 17.11
N THR A 148 11.94 -0.87 17.68
CA THR A 148 11.56 0.35 16.98
C THR A 148 12.45 1.51 17.35
N ASP A 149 12.84 2.29 16.32
CA ASP A 149 13.45 3.60 16.51
C ASP A 149 12.36 4.65 16.78
N TRP A 150 12.06 4.83 18.07
CA TRP A 150 11.04 5.76 18.54
C TRP A 150 11.35 7.22 18.19
N GLU A 151 12.63 7.61 18.18
CA GLU A 151 13.03 8.98 17.87
C GLU A 151 12.63 9.33 16.43
N THR A 152 12.97 8.45 15.48
CA THR A 152 12.60 8.63 14.08
C THR A 152 11.09 8.65 13.88
N LEU A 153 10.33 7.76 14.54
CA LEU A 153 8.87 7.72 14.40
C LEU A 153 8.19 8.96 14.97
N GLN A 154 8.63 9.45 16.13
CA GLN A 154 8.01 10.62 16.77
C GLN A 154 8.19 11.90 15.94
N GLN A 155 9.31 12.01 15.22
CA GLN A 155 9.62 13.15 14.36
C GLN A 155 8.88 13.12 13.00
N ALA A 156 8.37 11.96 12.58
CA ALA A 156 7.63 11.84 11.32
C ALA A 156 6.33 12.63 11.37
N ASP A 157 6.00 13.32 10.27
CA ASP A 157 4.69 13.95 10.11
C ASP A 157 3.57 12.88 10.14
N SER A 158 2.35 13.33 10.45
CA SER A 158 1.22 12.43 10.68
C SER A 158 0.87 11.58 9.45
N GLU A 159 1.00 12.10 8.24
CA GLU A 159 0.69 11.33 7.03
C GLU A 159 1.72 10.22 6.83
N LEU A 160 3.01 10.58 6.88
CA LEU A 160 4.11 9.64 6.73
C LEU A 160 4.06 8.55 7.80
N LEU A 161 3.79 8.91 9.06
CA LEU A 161 3.68 7.97 10.17
C LEU A 161 2.57 6.94 9.92
N ILE A 162 1.34 7.41 9.69
CA ILE A 162 0.17 6.54 9.54
C ILE A 162 0.29 5.67 8.29
N ASN A 163 0.73 6.23 7.17
CA ASN A 163 0.88 5.45 5.94
C ASN A 163 2.01 4.41 6.06
N SER A 164 3.14 4.76 6.69
CA SER A 164 4.25 3.83 6.89
C SER A 164 3.83 2.67 7.79
N LEU A 165 3.19 2.93 8.93
CA LEU A 165 2.68 1.89 9.83
C LEU A 165 1.65 0.99 9.12
N SER A 166 0.72 1.59 8.36
CA SER A 166 -0.26 0.85 7.56
C SER A 166 0.39 -0.11 6.56
N MET A 167 1.53 0.27 5.98
CA MET A 167 2.24 -0.54 5.00
C MET A 167 3.19 -1.58 5.63
N MET A 168 3.86 -1.24 6.73
CA MET A 168 4.95 -2.06 7.29
C MET A 168 4.52 -3.12 8.30
N LEU A 169 3.47 -2.88 9.10
CA LEU A 169 3.04 -3.83 10.14
C LEU A 169 2.37 -5.07 9.52
N ASP A 170 2.59 -6.28 10.04
CA ASP A 170 2.05 -7.53 9.48
C ASP A 170 0.58 -7.76 9.86
N PHE A 171 -0.30 -6.91 9.34
CA PHE A 171 -1.74 -7.16 9.38
C PHE A 171 -2.16 -8.16 8.31
N ASP A 172 -3.34 -8.77 8.51
CA ASP A 172 -3.91 -9.64 7.50
C ASP A 172 -4.33 -8.86 6.23
N SER A 173 -4.71 -9.59 5.19
CA SER A 173 -5.04 -8.96 3.90
C SER A 173 -6.32 -8.12 3.93
N GLU A 174 -7.27 -8.43 4.82
CA GLU A 174 -8.53 -7.70 4.94
C GLU A 174 -8.31 -6.37 5.66
N ASP A 175 -7.54 -6.38 6.74
CA ASP A 175 -7.13 -5.19 7.48
C ASP A 175 -6.26 -4.26 6.63
N LYS A 176 -5.29 -4.82 5.90
CA LYS A 176 -4.52 -4.07 4.90
C LYS A 176 -5.42 -3.44 3.84
N GLN A 177 -6.45 -4.15 3.39
CA GLN A 177 -7.38 -3.62 2.41
C GLN A 177 -8.21 -2.48 3.01
N ALA A 178 -8.68 -2.61 4.25
CA ALA A 178 -9.39 -1.55 4.95
C ALA A 178 -8.55 -0.27 5.09
N LEU A 179 -7.26 -0.41 5.42
CA LEU A 179 -6.31 0.71 5.51
C LEU A 179 -6.10 1.41 4.15
N LEU A 180 -6.04 0.65 3.06
CA LEU A 180 -5.96 1.17 1.70
C LEU A 180 -7.25 1.92 1.31
N GLU A 181 -8.40 1.34 1.62
CA GLU A 181 -9.71 1.88 1.23
C GLU A 181 -10.19 3.04 2.12
N ALA A 182 -9.55 3.27 3.27
CA ALA A 182 -9.86 4.38 4.16
C ALA A 182 -9.90 5.74 3.40
N PRO A 183 -11.01 6.49 3.45
CA PRO A 183 -11.24 7.66 2.59
C PRO A 183 -10.41 8.89 2.99
N SER A 184 -9.85 8.89 4.20
CA SER A 184 -9.07 10.01 4.73
C SER A 184 -7.94 9.50 5.64
N LEU A 185 -6.97 10.39 5.91
CA LEU A 185 -5.90 10.11 6.87
C LEU A 185 -6.46 9.81 8.27
N GLN A 186 -7.48 10.58 8.70
CA GLN A 186 -8.15 10.37 9.97
C GLN A 186 -8.78 8.98 10.06
N THR A 187 -9.57 8.59 9.06
CA THR A 187 -10.21 7.26 9.06
C THR A 187 -9.16 6.16 9.07
N ARG A 188 -8.05 6.32 8.33
CA ARG A 188 -6.95 5.36 8.33
C ARG A 188 -6.28 5.23 9.69
N ARG A 189 -6.04 6.34 10.40
CA ARG A 189 -5.54 6.34 11.77
C ARG A 189 -6.51 5.62 12.71
N GLU A 190 -7.81 5.92 12.65
CA GLU A 190 -8.83 5.27 13.48
C GLU A 190 -8.89 3.76 13.24
N THR A 191 -8.77 3.33 11.98
CA THR A 191 -8.63 1.92 11.64
C THR A 191 -7.37 1.32 12.27
N LEU A 192 -6.19 1.93 12.13
CA LEU A 192 -4.96 1.46 12.79
C LEU A 192 -5.11 1.35 14.31
N THR A 193 -5.67 2.37 14.95
CA THR A 193 -5.91 2.36 16.41
C THR A 193 -6.79 1.18 16.80
N THR A 194 -7.86 0.93 16.04
CA THR A 194 -8.76 -0.22 16.27
C THR A 194 -8.02 -1.55 16.14
N LEU A 195 -7.13 -1.69 15.15
CA LEU A 195 -6.32 -2.89 14.96
C LEU A 195 -5.35 -3.13 16.12
N PHE A 196 -4.71 -2.07 16.63
CA PHE A 196 -3.85 -2.17 17.81
C PHE A 196 -4.64 -2.62 19.03
N GLU A 197 -5.80 -2.00 19.29
CA GLU A 197 -6.66 -2.40 20.41
C GLU A 197 -7.13 -3.84 20.31
N PHE A 198 -7.49 -4.29 19.10
CA PHE A 198 -7.94 -5.66 18.86
C PHE A 198 -6.83 -6.68 19.17
N SER A 199 -5.62 -6.45 18.65
CA SER A 199 -4.47 -7.31 18.95
C SER A 199 -4.16 -7.36 20.45
N LEU A 200 -4.16 -6.19 21.12
CA LEU A 200 -3.89 -6.10 22.55
C LEU A 200 -4.95 -6.79 23.43
N ARG A 201 -6.21 -6.86 22.99
CA ARG A 201 -7.27 -7.63 23.69
C ARG A 201 -7.22 -9.12 23.36
N GLY A 202 -6.83 -9.49 22.14
CA GLY A 202 -6.66 -10.89 21.73
C GLY A 202 -5.50 -11.58 22.43
N GLY A 203 -4.43 -10.85 22.77
CA GLY A 203 -3.27 -11.39 23.48
C GLY A 203 -3.50 -11.79 24.95
N SER A 204 -4.66 -11.49 25.55
CA SER A 204 -4.97 -11.85 26.94
C SER A 204 -5.80 -13.14 27.12
N ASP A 205 -6.34 -13.73 26.04
CA ASP A 205 -7.28 -14.86 26.14
C ASP A 205 -6.62 -16.25 25.97
N ASP A 206 -5.33 -16.33 25.66
CA ASP A 206 -4.59 -17.62 25.54
C ASP A 206 -3.99 -18.13 26.88
N GLU A 207 -4.21 -17.45 28.00
CA GLU A 207 -3.69 -17.86 29.33
C GLU A 207 -4.69 -18.60 30.25
N VAL A 208 -5.93 -18.88 29.83
CA VAL A 208 -6.87 -19.65 30.71
C VAL A 208 -7.61 -20.76 29.98
N LEU A 209 -6.87 -21.80 29.62
CA LEU A 209 -7.39 -23.17 29.57
C LEU A 209 -6.41 -24.09 30.32
N GLN A 210 -6.52 -24.08 31.65
CA GLN A 210 -6.10 -25.20 32.51
C GLN A 210 -7.23 -26.23 32.61
#